data_AF-A0A1B7MLY6-F1
#
_entry.id   AF-A0A1B7MLY6-F1
#
_cell.length_a   1.000
_cell.length_b   1.000
_cell.length_c   1.000
_cell.angle_alpha   90.00
_cell.angle_beta   90.00
_cell.angle_gamma   90.00
#
_symmetry.space_group_name_H-M   'P 1'
#
loop_
_entity.id
_entity.type
_entity.pdbx_description
1 polymer ?
#
loop_
_entity_poly.entity_id
_entity_poly.type
_entity_poly.pdbx_seq_one_letter_code
_entity_poly.pdbx_strand_id
1 'polypeptide(L)'
;FVYGVSKDLMASTNSGAMYERWADKYGVVYKIPTVLGRSAIVLCDPKAIAHFYARETWTYVLTPFSSIILEGLVGRGLLWAQGESHRRQRKSLTPAFSNAAIWKLTSVFYDSAYKV
;
A
#
# COMPACT_ATOMS: atom_id res chain seq x y z
N PHE A 1 -16.71 -20.20 -0.57
CA PHE A 1 -16.48 -19.76 -1.97
C PHE A 1 -16.54 -18.25 -2.21
N VAL A 2 -17.28 -17.45 -1.41
CA VAL A 2 -17.39 -15.98 -1.66
C VAL A 2 -16.17 -15.17 -1.22
N TYR A 3 -15.47 -15.57 -0.15
CA TYR A 3 -14.36 -14.80 0.42
C TYR A 3 -12.96 -15.24 -0.03
N GLY A 4 -12.87 -16.33 -0.79
CA GLY A 4 -11.59 -16.92 -1.20
C GLY A 4 -10.65 -17.13 0.00
N VAL A 5 -9.37 -16.83 -0.22
CA VAL A 5 -8.30 -16.91 0.79
C VAL A 5 -8.26 -15.64 1.67
N SER A 6 -9.02 -14.60 1.32
CA SER A 6 -9.01 -13.32 2.05
C SER A 6 -9.50 -13.46 3.50
N LYS A 7 -10.40 -14.39 3.80
CA LYS A 7 -10.88 -14.64 5.17
C LYS A 7 -9.75 -15.19 6.05
N ASP A 8 -9.01 -16.16 5.54
CA ASP A 8 -7.93 -16.81 6.29
C ASP A 8 -6.76 -15.85 6.49
N LEU A 9 -6.45 -15.03 5.48
CA LEU A 9 -5.45 -13.96 5.61
C LEU A 9 -5.84 -12.94 6.70
N MET A 10 -7.09 -12.46 6.73
CA MET A 10 -7.53 -11.50 7.74
C MET A 10 -7.62 -12.10 9.15
N ALA A 11 -7.93 -13.38 9.27
CA ALA A 11 -8.02 -14.07 10.57
C ALA A 11 -6.64 -14.53 11.09
N SER A 12 -5.64 -14.64 10.22
CA SER A 12 -4.31 -15.13 10.58
C SER A 12 -3.52 -14.11 11.41
N THR A 13 -2.88 -14.59 12.47
CA THR A 13 -1.93 -13.79 13.26
C THR A 13 -0.64 -13.50 12.49
N ASN A 14 -0.26 -14.38 11.55
CA ASN A 14 0.93 -14.22 10.73
C ASN A 14 0.63 -14.54 9.26
N SER A 15 0.09 -13.55 8.55
CA SER A 15 -0.19 -13.64 7.12
C SER A 15 1.09 -13.77 6.29
N GLY A 16 2.22 -13.24 6.78
CA GLY A 16 3.52 -13.30 6.08
C GLY A 16 3.98 -14.74 5.86
N ALA A 17 3.93 -15.57 6.90
CA ALA A 17 4.27 -16.99 6.80
C ALA A 17 3.36 -17.77 5.83
N MET A 18 2.12 -17.31 5.61
CA MET A 18 1.22 -17.92 4.62
C MET A 18 1.68 -17.62 3.19
N TYR A 19 2.06 -16.36 2.91
CA TYR A 19 2.58 -15.96 1.60
C TYR A 19 3.90 -16.66 1.29
N GLU A 20 4.78 -16.86 2.28
CA GLU A 20 6.04 -17.58 2.13
C GLU A 20 5.81 -19.05 1.74
N ARG A 21 4.93 -19.77 2.44
CA ARG A 21 4.55 -21.15 2.10
C ARG A 21 3.96 -21.28 0.69
N TRP A 22 3.20 -20.29 0.24
CA TRP A 22 2.67 -20.30 -1.13
C TRP A 22 3.74 -19.95 -2.16
N ALA A 23 4.68 -19.08 -1.83
CA ALA A 23 5.82 -18.79 -2.70
C ALA A 23 6.69 -20.04 -2.90
N ASP A 24 6.93 -20.82 -1.84
CA ASP A 24 7.67 -22.09 -1.93
C ASP A 24 6.95 -23.13 -2.79
N LYS A 25 5.61 -23.20 -2.68
CA LYS A 25 4.81 -24.22 -3.35
C LYS A 25 4.48 -23.88 -4.81
N TYR A 26 4.21 -22.62 -5.11
CA TYR A 26 3.70 -22.16 -6.41
C TYR A 26 4.72 -21.30 -7.18
N GLY A 27 5.83 -20.94 -6.56
CA GLY A 27 6.90 -20.13 -7.14
C GLY A 27 6.78 -18.63 -6.84
N VAL A 28 7.68 -17.85 -7.44
CA VAL A 28 7.85 -16.41 -7.19
C VAL A 28 6.68 -15.53 -7.67
N VAL A 29 5.78 -16.06 -8.48
CA VAL A 29 4.57 -15.37 -8.95
C VAL A 29 3.41 -16.34 -8.98
N TYR A 30 2.33 -16.02 -8.26
CA TYR A 30 1.15 -16.87 -8.20
C TYR A 30 -0.15 -16.07 -8.07
N LYS A 31 -1.26 -16.74 -8.34
CA LYS A 31 -2.60 -16.15 -8.32
C LYS A 31 -3.40 -16.71 -7.15
N ILE A 32 -3.97 -15.83 -6.31
CA ILE A 32 -4.83 -16.20 -5.20
C ILE A 32 -6.28 -15.77 -5.46
N PRO A 33 -7.29 -16.60 -5.12
CA PRO A 33 -8.67 -16.18 -5.16
C PRO A 33 -8.98 -15.26 -3.98
N THR A 34 -9.55 -14.10 -4.28
CA THR A 34 -9.95 -13.10 -3.29
C THR A 34 -11.48 -13.02 -3.19
N VAL A 35 -11.98 -12.11 -2.37
CA VAL A 35 -13.40 -11.79 -2.24
C VAL A 35 -14.12 -11.57 -3.57
N LEU A 36 -15.40 -11.96 -3.63
CA LEU A 36 -16.35 -11.72 -4.72
C LEU A 36 -15.90 -12.29 -6.07
N GLY A 37 -15.28 -13.47 -6.07
CA GLY A 37 -14.84 -14.15 -7.31
C GLY A 37 -13.67 -13.45 -8.03
N ARG A 38 -13.09 -12.41 -7.40
CA ARG A 38 -11.89 -11.76 -7.90
C ARG A 38 -10.67 -12.61 -7.59
N SER A 39 -9.57 -12.26 -8.22
CA SER A 39 -8.27 -12.87 -7.96
C SER A 39 -7.21 -11.80 -7.88
N ALA A 40 -6.27 -11.95 -6.95
CA ALA A 40 -5.07 -11.12 -6.88
C ALA A 40 -3.86 -11.92 -7.36
N ILE A 41 -2.90 -11.22 -7.97
CA ILE A 41 -1.60 -11.77 -8.32
C ILE A 41 -0.63 -11.32 -7.23
N VAL A 42 0.11 -12.26 -6.67
CA VAL A 42 1.16 -12.01 -5.69
C VAL A 42 2.51 -12.09 -6.42
N LEU A 43 3.28 -11.01 -6.32
CA LEU A 43 4.63 -10.91 -6.87
C LEU A 43 5.64 -10.97 -5.72
N CYS A 44 6.51 -11.98 -5.74
CA CYS A 44 7.60 -12.12 -4.76
C CYS A 44 8.99 -11.85 -5.38
N ASP A 45 9.08 -11.69 -6.71
CA ASP A 45 10.34 -11.35 -7.39
C ASP A 45 10.67 -9.84 -7.28
N PRO A 46 11.83 -9.45 -6.72
CA PRO A 46 12.26 -8.06 -6.66
C PRO A 46 12.29 -7.35 -8.02
N LYS A 47 12.61 -8.05 -9.13
CA LYS A 47 12.62 -7.44 -10.47
C LYS A 47 11.21 -7.11 -10.95
N ALA A 48 10.25 -8.01 -10.72
CA ALA A 48 8.84 -7.78 -11.04
C ALA A 48 8.24 -6.65 -10.18
N ILE A 49 8.58 -6.62 -8.89
CA ILE A 49 8.17 -5.55 -7.96
C ILE A 49 8.73 -4.20 -8.41
N ALA A 50 10.03 -4.13 -8.74
CA ALA A 50 10.65 -2.92 -9.24
C ALA A 50 10.01 -2.45 -10.56
N HIS A 51 9.67 -3.38 -11.46
CA HIS A 51 8.92 -3.06 -12.67
C HIS A 51 7.56 -2.43 -12.36
N PHE A 52 6.78 -3.07 -11.47
CA PHE A 52 5.45 -2.64 -11.06
C PHE A 52 5.46 -1.25 -10.42
N TYR A 53 6.37 -0.98 -9.48
CA TYR A 53 6.41 0.29 -8.75
C TYR A 53 7.18 1.41 -9.47
N ALA A 54 8.28 1.10 -10.17
CA ALA A 54 9.21 2.12 -10.66
C ALA A 54 9.11 2.41 -12.15
N ARG A 55 8.73 1.43 -13.00
CA ARG A 55 8.77 1.60 -14.46
C ARG A 55 7.43 2.00 -15.06
N GLU A 56 6.32 1.54 -14.50
CA GLU A 56 4.98 1.73 -15.08
C GLU A 56 4.01 2.43 -14.13
N THR A 57 4.28 3.70 -13.76
CA THR A 57 3.42 4.47 -12.84
C THR A 57 2.04 4.82 -13.43
N TRP A 58 1.83 4.66 -14.74
CA TRP A 58 0.59 5.02 -15.43
C TRP A 58 -0.32 3.83 -15.69
N THR A 59 0.24 2.62 -15.81
CA THR A 59 -0.51 1.41 -16.13
C THR A 59 -1.15 0.80 -14.88
N TYR A 60 -0.42 0.80 -13.76
CA TYR A 60 -0.90 0.24 -12.50
C TYR A 60 -1.58 1.31 -11.66
N VAL A 61 -2.84 1.56 -12.00
CA VAL A 61 -3.71 2.47 -11.23
C VAL A 61 -4.40 1.74 -10.08
N LEU A 62 -4.84 2.52 -9.10
CA LEU A 62 -5.62 2.00 -7.99
C LEU A 62 -6.91 1.36 -8.49
N THR A 63 -7.26 0.18 -7.97
CA THR A 63 -8.50 -0.48 -8.38
C THR A 63 -9.73 0.36 -7.99
N PRO A 64 -10.83 0.32 -8.76
CA PRO A 64 -12.03 1.10 -8.45
C PRO A 64 -12.54 0.90 -7.00
N PHE A 65 -12.40 -0.32 -6.49
CA PHE A 65 -12.78 -0.65 -5.11
C PHE A 65 -11.88 0.04 -4.09
N SER A 66 -10.56 0.01 -4.31
CA SER A 66 -9.59 0.72 -3.48
C SER A 66 -9.83 2.23 -3.49
N SER A 67 -10.14 2.81 -4.66
CA SER A 67 -10.39 4.25 -4.79
C SER A 67 -11.62 4.70 -3.99
N ILE A 68 -12.72 3.93 -4.02
CA ILE A 68 -13.93 4.23 -3.24
C ILE A 68 -13.64 4.16 -1.73
N ILE A 69 -12.90 3.14 -1.30
CA ILE A 69 -12.53 3.00 0.12
C ILE A 69 -11.67 4.20 0.56
N LEU A 70 -10.67 4.58 -0.23
CA LEU A 70 -9.81 5.72 0.08
C LEU A 70 -10.56 7.05 0.07
N GLU A 71 -11.50 7.22 -0.86
CA GLU A 71 -12.38 8.39 -0.87
C GLU A 71 -13.24 8.47 0.39
N GLY A 72 -13.78 7.34 0.87
CA GLY A 72 -14.56 7.30 2.11
C GLY A 72 -13.74 7.54 3.37
N LEU A 73 -12.47 7.12 3.41
CA LEU A 73 -11.61 7.23 4.58
C LEU A 73 -10.89 8.58 4.69
N VAL A 74 -10.33 9.06 3.58
CA VAL A 74 -9.41 10.22 3.57
C VAL A 74 -9.95 11.34 2.66
N GLY A 75 -11.00 11.08 1.89
CA GLY A 75 -11.50 12.00 0.87
C GLY A 75 -10.63 12.01 -0.38
N ARG A 76 -10.93 12.95 -1.28
CA ARG A 76 -10.17 13.19 -2.52
C ARG A 76 -8.87 13.97 -2.24
N GLY A 77 -8.01 13.37 -1.43
CA GLY A 77 -6.71 13.92 -1.05
C GLY A 77 -5.54 13.27 -1.78
N LEU A 78 -4.33 13.48 -1.25
CA LEU A 78 -3.08 12.94 -1.80
C LEU A 78 -3.14 11.42 -2.00
N LEU A 79 -3.70 10.66 -1.06
CA LEU A 79 -3.75 9.20 -1.15
C LEU A 79 -4.75 8.67 -2.20
N TRP A 80 -5.71 9.50 -2.62
CA TRP A 80 -6.69 9.15 -3.65
C TRP A 80 -6.25 9.63 -5.04
N ALA A 81 -5.56 10.77 -5.12
CA ALA A 81 -5.08 11.34 -6.37
C ALA A 81 -4.16 10.36 -7.11
N GLN A 82 -4.25 10.35 -8.44
CA GLN A 82 -3.43 9.50 -9.31
C GLN A 82 -2.69 10.32 -10.37
N GLY A 83 -1.62 9.75 -10.93
CA GLY A 83 -0.85 10.33 -12.03
C GLY A 83 -0.27 11.72 -11.72
N GLU A 84 -0.47 12.67 -12.63
CA GLU A 84 0.05 14.04 -12.50
C GLU A 84 -0.55 14.81 -11.33
N SER A 85 -1.81 14.55 -10.97
CA SER A 85 -2.44 15.18 -9.79
C SER A 85 -1.73 14.76 -8.50
N HIS A 86 -1.48 13.44 -8.35
CA HIS A 86 -0.69 12.91 -7.25
C HIS A 86 0.71 13.51 -7.21
N ARG A 87 1.40 13.56 -8.37
CA ARG A 87 2.75 14.11 -8.49
C ARG A 87 2.82 15.57 -8.05
N ARG A 88 1.86 16.40 -8.48
CA ARG A 88 1.76 17.81 -8.10
C ARG A 88 1.51 17.97 -6.61
N GLN A 89 0.53 17.26 -6.06
CA GLN A 89 0.20 17.31 -4.64
C GLN A 89 1.37 16.84 -3.76
N ARG A 90 2.03 15.73 -4.14
CA ARG A 90 3.22 15.22 -3.44
C ARG A 90 4.34 16.25 -3.46
N LYS A 91 4.63 16.86 -4.61
CA LYS A 91 5.68 17.89 -4.74
C LYS A 91 5.43 19.08 -3.82
N SER A 92 4.18 19.53 -3.69
CA SER A 92 3.82 20.61 -2.76
C SER A 92 4.01 20.22 -1.29
N LEU A 93 3.83 18.94 -0.95
CA LEU A 93 3.93 18.45 0.42
C LEU A 93 5.37 18.08 0.85
N THR A 94 6.22 17.63 -0.08
CA THR A 94 7.61 17.20 0.19
C THR A 94 8.42 18.16 1.09
N PRO A 95 8.36 19.50 0.94
CA PRO A 95 9.13 20.41 1.79
C PRO A 95 8.83 20.30 3.29
N ALA A 96 7.60 19.95 3.67
CA ALA A 96 7.19 19.75 5.05
C ALA A 96 7.85 18.52 5.69
N PHE A 97 8.37 17.60 4.88
CA PHE A 97 9.10 16.40 5.29
C PHE A 97 10.62 16.53 5.04
N SER A 98 11.13 17.75 4.89
CA SER A 98 12.57 17.99 4.82
C SER A 98 13.26 17.75 6.17
N ASN A 99 14.55 17.40 6.16
CA ASN A 99 15.32 17.19 7.39
C ASN A 99 15.18 18.38 8.36
N ALA A 100 15.26 19.61 7.86
CA ALA A 100 15.11 20.81 8.69
C ALA A 100 13.73 20.90 9.36
N ALA A 101 12.65 20.53 8.65
CA ALA A 101 11.30 20.49 9.21
C ALA A 101 11.16 19.37 10.27
N ILE A 102 11.76 18.20 10.02
CA ILE A 102 11.76 17.07 10.97
C ILE A 102 12.47 17.46 12.27
N TRP A 103 13.63 18.11 12.21
CA TRP A 103 14.34 18.60 13.39
C TRP A 103 13.49 19.55 14.22
N LYS A 104 12.77 20.46 13.56
CA LYS A 104 11.86 21.40 14.24
C LYS A 104 10.68 20.72 14.92
N LEU A 105 10.16 19.63 14.33
CA LEU A 105 9.07 18.84 14.92
C LEU A 105 9.53 17.93 16.05
N THR A 106 10.82 17.57 16.08
CA THR A 106 11.38 16.63 17.07
C THR A 106 11.16 17.11 18.50
N SER A 107 11.34 18.41 18.79
CA SER A 107 11.07 18.97 20.11
C SER A 107 9.59 18.89 20.51
N VAL A 108 8.67 19.04 19.55
CA VAL A 108 7.21 18.93 19.78
C VAL A 108 6.82 17.49 20.08
N PHE A 109 7.42 16.52 19.39
CA PHE A 109 7.20 15.10 19.68
C PHE A 109 7.72 14.74 21.07
N TYR A 110 8.91 15.22 21.46
CA TYR A 110 9.42 15.01 22.81
C TYR A 110 8.54 15.65 23.88
N ASP A 111 8.11 16.89 23.70
CA ASP A 111 7.19 17.57 24.63
C ASP A 111 5.86 16.81 24.75
N SER A 112 5.32 16.29 23.65
CA SER A 112 4.08 15.49 23.66
C SER A 112 4.26 14.12 24.30
N ALA A 113 5.43 13.49 24.16
CA ALA A 113 5.72 12.19 24.76
C ALA A 113 5.94 12.27 26.28
N TYR A 114 6.50 13.39 26.76
CA TYR A 114 6.74 13.63 28.18
C TYR A 114 5.63 14.43 28.88
N LYS A 115 4.62 14.91 28.14
CA LYS A 115 3.33 15.33 28.68
C LYS A 115 2.56 14.11 29.16
N VAL A 116 2.91 13.67 30.37
CA VAL A 116 2.06 12.82 31.22
C VAL A 116 1.25 13.72 32.13
#